data_AF-A0AAE4VKS8-F1
#
_entry.id   AF-A0AAE4VKS8-F1
#
_cell.length_a   1.000
_cell.length_b   1.000
_cell.length_c   1.000
_cell.angle_alpha   90.00
_cell.angle_beta   90.00
_cell.angle_gamma   90.00
#
_symmetry.space_group_name_H-M   'P 1'
#
loop_
_entity.id
_entity.type
_entity.pdbx_description
1 polymer ?
#
loop_
_entity_poly.entity_id
_entity_poly.type
_entity_poly.pdbx_seq_one_letter_code
_entity_poly.pdbx_strand_id
1 'polypeptide(L)'
;MTAYAAKRAALRRQRAAKAGAVTVAVVIVASQAHPASRTRTAPTRRRIERAHVARARADHAKLSSLRASAFPTSAISARPFNAGAAKAEARKLTSGYRGQVKAAKATRHAGRRVRR
;
A
#
# COMPACT_ATOMS: atom_id res chain seq x y z
N MET A 1 -7.51 0.57 34.66
CA MET A 1 -8.30 0.10 33.49
C MET A 1 -7.83 0.67 32.12
N THR A 2 -6.91 1.64 32.08
CA THR A 2 -6.49 2.35 30.85
C THR A 2 -5.55 1.54 29.93
N ALA A 3 -4.65 0.74 30.49
CA ALA A 3 -3.67 -0.04 29.71
C ALA A 3 -4.32 -1.13 28.81
N TYR A 4 -5.40 -1.75 29.29
CA TYR A 4 -6.12 -2.79 28.53
C TYR A 4 -6.86 -2.20 27.32
N ALA A 5 -7.47 -1.02 27.48
CA ALA A 5 -8.13 -0.28 26.41
C ALA A 5 -7.14 0.16 25.31
N ALA A 6 -5.95 0.64 25.70
CA ALA A 6 -4.88 1.03 24.78
C ALA A 6 -4.37 -0.18 23.95
N LYS A 7 -4.19 -1.34 24.61
CA LYS A 7 -3.78 -2.59 23.93
C LYS A 7 -4.82 -3.06 22.91
N ARG A 8 -6.12 -2.95 23.24
CA ARG A 8 -7.22 -3.26 22.30
C ARG A 8 -7.29 -2.29 21.12
N ALA A 9 -7.04 -1.00 21.34
CA ALA A 9 -7.00 -0.01 20.27
C ALA A 9 -5.83 -0.26 19.30
N ALA A 10 -4.65 -0.62 19.81
CA ALA A 10 -3.50 -1.00 19.00
C ALA A 10 -3.78 -2.25 18.15
N LEU A 11 -4.39 -3.28 18.73
CA LEU A 11 -4.81 -4.50 18.01
C LEU A 11 -5.85 -4.21 16.92
N ARG A 12 -6.81 -3.32 17.17
CA ARG A 12 -7.78 -2.88 16.15
C ARG A 12 -7.12 -2.14 15.00
N ARG A 13 -6.16 -1.24 15.29
CA ARG A 13 -5.37 -0.53 14.25
C ARG A 13 -4.52 -1.50 13.42
N GLN A 14 -3.86 -2.46 14.07
CA GLN A 14 -3.09 -3.49 13.37
C GLN A 14 -3.99 -4.36 12.48
N ARG A 15 -5.17 -4.75 12.97
CA ARG A 15 -6.16 -5.51 12.17
C ARG A 15 -6.71 -4.69 11.01
N ALA A 16 -6.99 -3.41 11.21
CA ALA A 16 -7.44 -2.52 10.13
C ALA A 16 -6.35 -2.29 9.08
N ALA A 17 -5.08 -2.13 9.48
CA ALA A 17 -3.96 -2.05 8.56
C ALA A 17 -3.77 -3.36 7.77
N LYS A 18 -3.89 -4.50 8.44
CA LYS A 18 -3.82 -5.83 7.80
C LYS A 18 -5.00 -6.07 6.87
N ALA A 19 -6.21 -5.66 7.26
CA ALA A 19 -7.40 -5.72 6.42
C ALA A 19 -7.27 -4.80 5.20
N GLY A 20 -6.74 -3.58 5.35
CA GLY A 20 -6.44 -2.66 4.26
C GLY A 20 -5.40 -3.21 3.29
N ALA A 21 -4.35 -3.87 3.79
CA ALA A 21 -3.37 -4.56 2.95
C ALA A 21 -3.99 -5.75 2.19
N VAL A 22 -4.87 -6.51 2.84
CA VAL A 22 -5.58 -7.65 2.24
C VAL A 22 -6.61 -7.18 1.22
N THR A 23 -7.40 -6.14 1.47
CA THR A 23 -8.34 -5.61 0.47
C THR A 23 -7.62 -5.01 -0.73
N VAL A 24 -6.50 -4.31 -0.52
CA VAL A 24 -5.64 -3.89 -1.64
C VAL A 24 -5.15 -5.10 -2.41
N ALA A 25 -4.63 -6.15 -1.74
CA ALA A 25 -4.20 -7.38 -2.39
C ALA A 25 -5.35 -8.11 -3.12
N VAL A 26 -6.56 -8.13 -2.57
CA VAL A 26 -7.74 -8.78 -3.15
C VAL A 26 -8.26 -7.99 -4.36
N VAL A 27 -8.35 -6.66 -4.30
CA VAL A 27 -8.73 -5.81 -5.45
C VAL A 27 -7.71 -5.98 -6.58
N ILE A 28 -6.44 -6.04 -6.21
CA ILE A 28 -5.32 -6.28 -7.12
C ILE A 28 -5.37 -7.68 -7.76
N VAL A 29 -5.79 -8.71 -7.02
CA VAL A 29 -5.89 -10.11 -7.48
C VAL A 29 -7.18 -10.36 -8.27
N ALA A 30 -8.32 -9.81 -7.83
CA ALA A 30 -9.62 -9.93 -8.50
C ALA A 30 -9.65 -9.19 -9.85
N SER A 31 -8.83 -8.15 -10.02
CA SER A 31 -8.76 -7.39 -11.29
C SER A 31 -7.94 -8.08 -12.40
N GLN A 32 -7.36 -9.27 -12.17
CA GLN A 32 -6.47 -9.92 -13.14
C GLN A 32 -7.06 -11.25 -13.60
N ALA A 33 -7.82 -11.23 -14.70
CA ALA A 33 -8.30 -12.45 -15.33
C ALA A 33 -7.14 -13.39 -15.66
N HIS A 34 -6.00 -12.94 -16.21
CA HIS A 34 -4.81 -13.78 -16.43
C HIS A 34 -3.49 -12.97 -16.37
N PRO A 35 -2.55 -13.26 -15.46
CA PRO A 35 -1.19 -12.68 -15.46
C PRO A 35 -0.30 -13.37 -16.50
N ALA A 36 -0.80 -13.51 -17.74
CA ALA A 36 -0.07 -14.18 -18.82
C ALA A 36 1.13 -13.34 -19.29
N SER A 37 1.01 -12.00 -19.29
CA SER A 37 2.04 -11.10 -19.83
C SER A 37 2.32 -9.88 -18.94
N ARG A 38 3.56 -9.36 -19.03
CA ARG A 38 4.02 -8.14 -18.35
C ARG A 38 3.18 -6.92 -18.77
N THR A 39 2.80 -6.87 -20.05
CA THR A 39 1.94 -5.84 -20.65
C THR A 39 0.55 -5.80 -20.03
N ARG A 40 -0.10 -6.95 -19.79
CA ARG A 40 -1.42 -7.01 -19.12
C ARG A 40 -1.37 -6.54 -17.66
N THR A 41 -0.25 -6.76 -16.97
CA THR A 41 -0.07 -6.29 -15.58
C THR A 41 0.34 -4.81 -15.47
N ALA A 42 0.76 -4.18 -16.56
CA ALA A 42 1.29 -2.82 -16.55
C ALA A 42 0.26 -1.74 -16.17
N PRO A 43 -1.02 -1.77 -16.63
CA PRO A 43 -2.03 -0.80 -16.21
C PRO A 43 -2.29 -0.84 -14.71
N THR A 44 -2.41 -2.04 -14.12
CA THR A 44 -2.61 -2.22 -12.68
C THR A 44 -1.41 -1.74 -11.89
N ARG A 45 -0.18 -2.05 -12.35
CA ARG A 45 1.04 -1.53 -11.75
C ARG A 45 1.08 0.00 -11.75
N ARG A 46 0.72 0.64 -12.87
CA ARG A 46 0.62 2.10 -12.97
C ARG A 46 -0.43 2.68 -12.02
N ARG A 47 -1.57 2.01 -11.83
CA ARG A 47 -2.61 2.43 -10.87
C ARG A 47 -2.10 2.37 -9.43
N ILE A 48 -1.40 1.30 -9.05
CA ILE A 48 -0.77 1.16 -7.73
C ILE A 48 0.28 2.25 -7.53
N GLU A 49 1.13 2.49 -8.53
CA GLU A 49 2.14 3.57 -8.48
C GLU A 49 1.49 4.94 -8.27
N ARG A 50 0.44 5.27 -9.03
CA ARG A 50 -0.29 6.53 -8.88
C ARG A 50 -0.92 6.67 -7.49
N ALA A 51 -1.58 5.62 -7.01
CA ALA A 51 -2.21 5.62 -5.69
C ALA A 51 -1.17 5.79 -4.56
N HIS A 52 -0.01 5.16 -4.69
CA HIS A 52 1.09 5.30 -3.74
C HIS A 52 1.62 6.74 -3.71
N VAL A 53 1.90 7.33 -4.88
CA VAL A 53 2.36 8.72 -4.97
C VAL A 53 1.32 9.69 -4.40
N ALA A 54 0.04 9.48 -4.70
CA ALA A 54 -1.04 10.31 -4.16
C ALA A 54 -1.11 10.23 -2.62
N ARG A 55 -1.00 9.02 -2.06
CA ARG A 55 -0.94 8.83 -0.60
C ARG A 55 0.29 9.49 0.01
N ALA A 56 1.47 9.28 -0.56
CA ALA A 56 2.71 9.88 -0.07
C ALA A 56 2.64 11.41 -0.09
N ARG A 57 1.98 12.00 -1.10
CA ARG A 57 1.75 13.44 -1.17
C ARG A 57 0.80 13.92 -0.06
N ALA A 58 -0.29 13.20 0.19
CA ALA A 58 -1.23 13.51 1.26
C ALA A 58 -0.57 13.41 2.65
N ASP A 59 0.25 12.37 2.86
CA ASP A 59 0.99 12.17 4.11
C ASP A 59 2.03 13.28 4.31
N HIS A 60 2.76 13.67 3.26
CA HIS A 60 3.69 14.80 3.32
C HIS A 60 2.97 16.11 3.67
N ALA A 61 1.84 16.41 3.02
CA ALA A 61 1.05 17.59 3.34
C ALA A 61 0.57 17.60 4.79
N LYS A 62 0.09 16.45 5.29
CA LYS A 62 -0.34 16.29 6.68
C LYS A 62 0.81 16.51 7.66
N LEU A 63 1.96 15.88 7.44
CA LEU A 63 3.14 16.04 8.29
C LEU A 63 3.70 17.46 8.23
N SER A 64 3.66 18.10 7.06
CA SER A 64 4.07 19.49 6.89
C SER A 64 3.17 20.44 7.66
N SER A 65 1.86 20.25 7.61
CA SER A 65 0.89 21.04 8.38
C SER A 65 1.09 20.86 9.89
N LEU A 66 1.28 19.62 10.36
CA LEU A 66 1.57 19.34 11.76
C LEU A 66 2.89 19.97 12.22
N ARG A 67 3.93 19.92 11.38
CA ARG A 67 5.22 20.56 11.67
C ARG A 67 5.09 22.07 11.73
N ALA A 68 4.34 22.69 10.83
CA ALA A 68 4.08 24.13 10.87
C ALA A 68 3.35 24.56 12.14
N SER A 69 2.42 23.73 12.63
CA SER A 69 1.72 23.99 13.89
C SER A 69 2.61 23.83 15.12
N ALA A 70 3.51 22.84 15.15
CA ALA A 70 4.34 22.56 16.33
C ALA A 70 5.64 23.38 16.37
N PHE A 71 6.25 23.61 15.20
CA PHE A 71 7.54 24.28 15.05
C PHE A 71 7.52 25.20 13.82
N PRO A 72 6.96 26.41 13.94
CA PRO A 72 6.74 27.31 12.81
C PRO A 72 8.02 27.66 12.05
N THR A 73 9.11 27.97 12.77
CA THR A 73 10.42 28.29 12.18
C THR A 73 11.01 27.12 11.41
N SER A 74 10.83 25.90 11.91
CA SER A 74 11.30 24.67 11.24
C SER A 74 10.48 24.27 10.01
N ALA A 75 9.31 24.87 9.79
CA ALA A 75 8.50 24.63 8.61
C ALA A 75 8.94 25.49 7.42
N ILE A 76 9.53 26.66 7.67
CA ILE A 76 10.06 27.56 6.64
C ILE A 76 11.16 26.86 5.81
N SER A 77 11.99 26.05 6.46
CA SER A 77 13.09 25.32 5.82
C SER A 77 12.71 23.91 5.36
N ALA A 78 11.42 23.53 5.39
CA ALA A 78 10.99 22.18 5.07
C ALA A 78 11.15 21.87 3.58
N ARG A 79 11.70 20.70 3.26
CA ARG A 79 11.87 20.27 1.86
C ARG A 79 10.53 19.99 1.18
N PRO A 80 10.36 20.40 -0.09
CA PRO A 80 9.14 20.10 -0.84
C PRO A 80 9.00 18.59 -1.10
N PHE A 81 7.77 18.17 -1.40
CA PHE A 81 7.48 16.78 -1.73
C PHE A 81 8.24 16.31 -2.98
N ASN A 82 8.97 15.19 -2.88
CA ASN A 82 9.69 14.58 -4.00
C ASN A 82 8.86 13.45 -4.63
N ALA A 83 8.13 13.77 -5.70
CA ALA A 83 7.34 12.79 -6.44
C ALA A 83 8.20 11.71 -7.12
N GLY A 84 9.43 12.03 -7.51
CA GLY A 84 10.36 11.08 -8.14
C GLY A 84 10.77 9.97 -7.19
N ALA A 85 11.09 10.32 -5.94
CA ALA A 85 11.41 9.36 -4.88
C ALA A 85 10.23 8.44 -4.58
N ALA A 86 9.02 9.00 -4.40
CA ALA A 86 7.81 8.21 -4.16
C ALA A 86 7.48 7.26 -5.34
N LYS A 87 7.75 7.69 -6.58
CA LYS A 87 7.57 6.84 -7.75
C LYS A 87 8.61 5.71 -7.81
N ALA A 88 9.86 5.99 -7.43
CA ALA A 88 10.91 4.96 -7.35
C ALA A 88 10.59 3.92 -6.27
N GLU A 89 10.11 4.35 -5.12
CA GLU A 89 9.62 3.48 -4.05
C GLU A 89 8.45 2.60 -4.52
N ALA A 90 7.43 3.21 -5.16
CA ALA A 90 6.32 2.47 -5.71
C ALA A 90 6.73 1.43 -6.76
N ARG A 91 7.73 1.75 -7.59
CA ARG A 91 8.31 0.81 -8.56
C ARG A 91 9.00 -0.36 -7.87
N LYS A 92 9.72 -0.11 -6.77
CA LYS A 92 10.35 -1.17 -5.95
C LYS A 92 9.28 -2.08 -5.34
N LEU A 93 8.24 -1.51 -4.74
CA LEU A 93 7.11 -2.26 -4.16
C LEU A 93 6.40 -3.14 -5.19
N THR A 94 6.34 -2.70 -6.44
CA THR A 94 5.67 -3.41 -7.53
C THR A 94 6.61 -4.23 -8.42
N SER A 95 7.91 -4.31 -8.11
CA SER A 95 8.90 -5.02 -8.94
C SER A 95 8.62 -6.53 -9.02
N GLY A 96 8.23 -7.15 -7.91
CA GLY A 96 7.86 -8.57 -7.81
C GLY A 96 6.38 -8.88 -8.10
N TYR A 97 5.60 -7.89 -8.53
CA TYR A 97 4.14 -7.96 -8.61
C TYR A 97 3.63 -9.18 -9.40
N ARG A 98 4.25 -9.49 -10.54
CA ARG A 98 3.88 -10.65 -11.37
C ARG A 98 4.11 -11.98 -10.63
N GLY A 99 5.23 -12.10 -9.92
CA GLY A 99 5.56 -13.30 -9.14
C GLY A 99 4.55 -13.51 -8.00
N GLN A 100 4.21 -12.43 -7.29
CA GLN A 100 3.20 -12.44 -6.23
C GLN A 100 1.82 -12.88 -6.76
N VAL A 101 1.39 -12.35 -7.91
CA VAL A 101 0.10 -12.75 -8.53
C VAL A 101 0.11 -14.22 -8.96
N LYS A 102 1.23 -14.71 -9.52
CA LYS A 102 1.38 -16.13 -9.87
C LYS A 102 1.32 -17.04 -8.63
N ALA A 103 2.05 -16.69 -7.58
CA ALA A 103 2.07 -17.44 -6.32
C ALA A 103 0.67 -17.50 -5.68
N ALA A 104 -0.02 -16.35 -5.57
CA ALA A 104 -1.37 -16.28 -5.03
C ALA A 104 -2.37 -17.15 -5.82
N LYS A 105 -2.24 -17.19 -7.14
CA LYS A 105 -3.07 -18.06 -7.99
C LYS A 105 -2.78 -19.54 -7.75
N ALA A 106 -1.52 -19.93 -7.63
CA ALA A 106 -1.13 -21.31 -7.32
C ALA A 106 -1.75 -21.78 -5.98
N THR A 107 -1.67 -20.94 -4.94
CA THR A 107 -2.29 -21.22 -3.64
C THR A 107 -3.82 -21.36 -3.74
N ARG A 108 -4.49 -20.52 -4.54
CA ARG A 108 -5.95 -20.61 -4.77
C ARG A 108 -6.35 -21.93 -5.44
N HIS A 109 -5.58 -22.38 -6.43
CA HIS A 109 -5.86 -23.66 -7.09
C HIS A 109 -5.60 -24.86 -6.19
N ALA A 110 -4.55 -24.81 -5.36
CA ALA A 110 -4.30 -25.82 -4.34
C ALA A 110 -5.45 -25.91 -3.33
N GLY A 111 -5.92 -24.78 -2.79
CA GLY A 111 -7.05 -24.75 -1.85
C GLY A 111 -8.39 -25.18 -2.47
N ARG A 112 -8.60 -25.00 -3.78
CA ARG A 112 -9.79 -25.47 -4.50
C ARG A 112 -9.77 -26.99 -4.74
N ARG A 113 -8.59 -27.60 -4.87
CA ARG A 113 -8.43 -29.06 -5.02
C ARG A 113 -8.68 -29.81 -3.72
N VAL A 114 -8.33 -29.22 -2.57
CA VAL A 114 -8.57 -29.82 -1.24
C VAL A 114 -10.05 -29.78 -0.81
N ARG A 115 -10.85 -28.88 -1.41
CA ARG A 115 -12.29 -28.71 -1.11
C ARG A 115 -13.23 -29.48 -2.05
N ARG A 116 -12.69 -30.25 -2.98
CA ARG A 116 -13.44 -31.14 -3.89
C ARG A 116 -13.15 -32.57 -3.51
#